data_AF-A0A2D5IQM3-F1
#
_entry.id   AF-A0A2D5IQM3-F1
#
_cell.length_a   1.000
_cell.length_b   1.000
_cell.length_c   1.000
_cell.angle_alpha   90.00
_cell.angle_beta   90.00
_cell.angle_gamma   90.00
#
_symmetry.space_group_name_H-M   'P 1'
#
loop_
_entity.id
_entity.type
_entity.pdbx_description
1 polymer ?
#
loop_
_entity_poly.entity_id
_entity_poly.type
_entity_poly.pdbx_seq_one_letter_code
_entity_poly.pdbx_strand_id
1 'polypeptide(L)' 'DVEVTPARGFDLGNGPGKPVTRNVRGGAAGIILDARGRALQLPEDPMERRQAVTRVVESSGMYDDLELAPTGA' A
#
# COMPACT_ATOMS: atom_id res chain seq x y z
N ASP A 1 4.33 -15.70 -3.41
CA ASP A 1 5.04 -14.67 -4.19
C ASP A 1 4.11 -14.03 -5.19
N VAL A 2 4.35 -12.75 -5.48
CA VAL A 2 3.56 -11.95 -6.42
C VAL A 2 4.53 -11.22 -7.33
N GLU A 3 4.25 -11.27 -8.62
CA GLU A 3 4.93 -10.49 -9.64
C GLU A 3 3.96 -9.47 -10.24
N VAL A 4 4.41 -8.23 -10.37
CA VAL A 4 3.67 -7.15 -11.02
C VAL A 4 4.49 -6.61 -12.18
N THR A 5 3.91 -6.64 -13.38
CA THR A 5 4.54 -6.12 -14.61
C THR A 5 3.94 -4.76 -14.97
N PRO A 6 4.69 -3.66 -14.86
CA PRO A 6 4.19 -2.33 -15.21
C PRO A 6 4.12 -2.14 -16.74
N ALA A 7 3.20 -1.27 -17.17
CA ALA A 7 3.22 -0.75 -18.54
C ALA A 7 4.51 0.04 -18.81
N ARG A 8 4.86 0.20 -20.09
CA ARG A 8 6.08 0.91 -20.51
C ARG A 8 6.12 2.33 -19.91
N GLY A 9 7.20 2.63 -19.19
CA GLY A 9 7.43 3.95 -18.59
C GLY A 9 6.78 4.15 -17.22
N PHE A 10 5.92 3.24 -16.76
CA PHE A 10 5.35 3.29 -15.42
C PHE A 10 6.34 2.70 -14.40
N ASP A 11 6.52 3.38 -13.25
CA ASP A 11 7.47 2.96 -12.21
C ASP A 11 6.73 2.49 -10.94
N LEU A 12 7.07 1.27 -10.49
CA LEU A 12 6.56 0.64 -9.27
C LEU A 12 7.59 0.65 -8.12
N GLY A 13 8.67 1.45 -8.24
CA GLY A 13 9.75 1.57 -7.25
C GLY A 13 11.01 0.74 -7.57
N ASN A 14 11.06 0.08 -8.74
CA ASN A 14 12.25 -0.63 -9.25
C ASN A 14 12.79 -0.02 -10.56
N GLY A 15 12.26 1.14 -10.97
CA GLY A 15 12.58 1.84 -12.19
C GLY A 15 11.52 1.66 -13.30
N PRO A 16 11.48 2.55 -14.30
CA PRO A 16 10.40 2.57 -15.31
C PRO A 16 10.32 1.27 -16.13
N GLY A 17 9.13 0.67 -16.17
CA GLY A 17 8.86 -0.54 -16.95
C GLY A 17 9.47 -1.83 -16.40
N LYS A 18 10.09 -1.80 -15.21
CA LYS A 18 10.73 -2.97 -14.61
C LYS A 18 9.77 -3.75 -13.71
N PRO A 19 9.68 -5.09 -13.86
CA PRO A 19 8.87 -5.92 -12.96
C PRO A 19 9.30 -5.81 -11.50
N VAL A 20 8.36 -6.03 -10.59
CA VAL A 20 8.60 -6.15 -9.15
C VAL A 20 8.07 -7.49 -8.68
N THR A 21 8.92 -8.26 -8.01
CA THR A 21 8.55 -9.53 -7.37
C THR A 21 8.73 -9.41 -5.87
N ARG A 22 7.68 -9.71 -5.09
CA ARG A 22 7.72 -9.68 -3.63
C ARG A 22 6.96 -10.86 -3.02
N ASN A 23 7.47 -11.32 -1.88
CA ASN A 23 6.69 -12.15 -0.98
C ASN A 23 5.74 -11.22 -0.21
N VAL A 24 4.43 -11.52 -0.26
CA VAL A 24 3.41 -10.72 0.40
C VAL A 24 2.49 -11.63 1.19
N ARG A 25 1.94 -11.11 2.29
CA ARG A 25 0.88 -11.77 3.05
C ARG A 25 -0.46 -11.32 2.46
N GLY A 26 -1.23 -12.26 1.91
CA GLY A 26 -2.59 -11.99 1.44
C GLY A 26 -3.58 -11.89 2.60
N GLY A 27 -4.63 -11.09 2.41
CA GLY A 27 -5.84 -11.07 3.26
C GLY A 27 -6.97 -11.90 2.65
N ALA A 28 -8.20 -11.80 3.19
CA ALA A 28 -9.37 -12.52 2.66
C ALA A 28 -9.63 -12.26 1.16
N ALA A 29 -9.34 -11.04 0.70
CA ALA A 29 -9.44 -10.64 -0.70
C ALA A 29 -8.16 -10.91 -1.54
N GLY A 30 -7.11 -11.49 -0.94
CA GLY A 30 -5.80 -11.64 -1.58
C GLY A 30 -4.99 -10.35 -1.52
N ILE A 31 -4.98 -9.58 -2.61
CA ILE A 31 -4.16 -8.37 -2.80
C ILE A 31 -5.03 -7.27 -3.43
N ILE A 32 -4.96 -6.06 -2.89
CA ILE A 32 -5.67 -4.91 -3.43
C ILE A 32 -4.67 -3.94 -4.06
N LEU A 33 -4.91 -3.60 -5.33
CA LEU A 33 -4.13 -2.63 -6.08
C LEU A 33 -5.01 -1.39 -6.33
N ASP A 34 -4.77 -0.31 -5.59
CA ASP A 34 -5.43 0.98 -5.86
C ASP A 34 -4.69 1.72 -6.99
N ALA A 35 -5.02 1.36 -8.24
CA ALA A 35 -4.46 1.95 -9.46
C ALA A 35 -5.37 3.03 -10.08
N ARG A 36 -6.25 3.66 -9.28
CA ARG A 36 -7.25 4.64 -9.77
C ARG A 36 -6.66 5.97 -10.27
N GLY A 37 -5.33 6.11 -10.30
CA GLY A 37 -4.63 7.28 -10.83
C GLY A 37 -4.78 8.56 -9.99
N ARG A 38 -5.40 8.49 -8.81
CA ARG A 38 -5.54 9.64 -7.91
C ARG A 38 -4.22 9.86 -7.18
N ALA A 39 -3.72 11.10 -7.22
CA ALA A 39 -2.52 11.46 -6.48
C ALA A 39 -2.74 11.18 -4.98
N LEU A 40 -1.88 10.33 -4.40
CA LEU A 40 -1.88 10.11 -2.96
C LEU A 40 -1.19 11.31 -2.29
N GLN A 41 -1.96 12.31 -1.89
CA GLN A 41 -1.45 13.44 -1.12
C GLN A 41 -1.35 13.04 0.35
N LEU A 42 -0.13 12.89 0.84
CA LEU A 42 0.16 12.62 2.24
C LEU A 42 0.65 13.91 2.92
N PRO A 43 0.20 14.21 4.15
CA PRO A 43 0.75 15.29 4.96
C PRO A 43 2.28 15.16 5.15
N GLU A 44 2.96 16.30 5.26
CA GLU A 44 4.40 16.34 5.55
C GLU A 44 4.69 15.94 7.00
N ASP A 45 3.81 16.32 7.93
CA ASP A 45 3.92 15.93 9.33
C ASP A 45 3.86 14.39 9.46
N PRO A 46 4.83 13.75 10.13
CA PRO A 46 4.86 12.29 10.28
C PRO A 46 3.63 11.71 10.97
N MET A 47 3.07 12.40 11.96
CA MET A 47 1.93 11.93 12.72
C MET A 47 0.65 11.99 11.87
N GLU A 48 0.43 13.12 11.20
CA GLU A 48 -0.71 13.31 10.30
C GLU A 48 -0.65 12.36 9.10
N ARG A 49 0.55 12.13 8.55
CA ARG A 49 0.75 11.14 7.48
C ARG A 49 0.36 9.73 7.92
N ARG A 50 0.76 9.33 9.14
CA ARG A 50 0.40 8.02 9.69
C ARG A 50 -1.12 7.90 9.83
N GLN A 51 -1.78 8.92 10.38
CA GLN A 51 -3.24 8.92 10.50
C GLN A 51 -3.96 8.85 9.15
N ALA A 52 -3.46 9.56 8.13
CA ALA A 52 -4.02 9.51 6.78
C ALA A 52 -3.96 8.10 6.18
N VAL A 53 -2.84 7.39 6.35
CA VAL A 53 -2.69 6.00 5.89
C VAL A 53 -3.58 5.04 6.69
N THR A 54 -3.65 5.19 8.02
CA THR A 54 -4.52 4.38 8.88
C THR A 54 -5.98 4.49 8.47
N ARG A 55 -6.47 5.69 8.15
CA ARG A 55 -7.86 5.88 7.71
C ARG A 55 -8.18 5.12 6.42
N VAL A 56 -7.25 5.08 5.46
CA VAL A 56 -7.42 4.31 4.22
C VAL A 56 -7.52 2.82 4.54
N VAL A 57 -6.62 2.32 5.37
CA VAL A 57 -6.63 0.94 5.87
C VAL A 57 -7.98 0.58 6.52
N GLU A 58 -8.44 1.37 7.49
CA GLU A 58 -9.72 1.15 8.18
C GLU A 58 -10.91 1.17 7.22
N SER A 59 -10.99 2.17 6.35
CA SER A 59 -12.10 2.32 5.38
C SER A 59 -12.19 1.17 4.37
N SER A 60 -11.09 0.45 4.18
CA SER A 60 -11.01 -0.67 3.24
C SER A 60 -11.32 -2.03 3.87
N GLY A 61 -11.44 -2.11 5.21
CA GLY A 61 -11.68 -3.36 5.94
C GLY A 61 -10.59 -4.42 5.73
N MET A 62 -9.38 -4.00 5.33
CA MET A 62 -8.33 -4.94 4.89
C MET A 62 -7.69 -5.71 6.04
N TYR A 63 -7.73 -5.15 7.24
CA TYR A 63 -6.93 -5.60 8.38
C TYR A 63 -7.72 -5.58 9.69
N ASP A 64 -8.98 -6.01 9.64
CA ASP A 64 -9.88 -6.03 10.80
C ASP A 64 -9.34 -6.94 11.93
N ASP A 65 -8.47 -7.90 11.57
CA ASP A 65 -7.85 -8.87 12.48
C ASP A 65 -6.38 -8.55 12.85
N LEU A 66 -5.82 -7.42 12.38
CA LEU A 66 -4.49 -7.03 12.85
C LEU A 66 -4.63 -6.42 14.24
N GLU A 67 -4.12 -7.16 15.23
CA GLU A 67 -3.74 -6.57 16.52
C GLU A 67 -2.77 -5.41 16.20
N LEU A 68 -3.28 -4.18 16.30
CA LEU A 68 -2.52 -2.98 15.98
C LEU A 68 -1.23 -3.03 16.80
N ALA A 69 -0.09 -3.07 16.12
CA ALA A 69 1.19 -2.94 16.81
C ALA A 69 1.10 -1.70 17.72
N PRO A 70 1.43 -1.84 19.02
CA PRO A 70 1.21 -0.80 19.99
C PRO A 70 1.76 0.51 19.46
N THR A 71 0.97 1.57 19.60
CA THR A 71 1.31 2.91 19.15
C THR A 71 2.58 3.37 19.86
N GLY A 72 3.73 3.19 19.20
CA GLY A 72 5.00 3.80 19.59
C GLY A 72 5.84 2.99 20.56
N ALA A 73 7.03 2.64 20.09
CA ALA A 73 8.28 2.82 20.83
C ALA A 73 9.21 3.63 19.93
#